data_AF-A0A0P4W8Q2-F1
#
_entry.id   AF-A0A0P4W8Q2-F1
#
_cell.length_a   1.000
_cell.length_b   1.000
_cell.length_c   1.000
_cell.angle_alpha   90.00
_cell.angle_beta   90.00
_cell.angle_gamma   90.00
#
_symmetry.space_group_name_H-M   'P 1'
#
loop_
_entity.id
_entity.type
_entity.pdbx_description
1 polymer ?
#
loop_
_entity_poly.entity_id
_entity_poly.type
_entity_poly.pdbx_seq_one_letter_code
_entity_poly.pdbx_strand_id
1 'polypeptide(L)'
;MITNAQLDNEKATLTFEVELMKDRYTELEEAHTQLTKEHRKKCTEYEQLRKVSTKLQEEVKILRSMLQERDQLIQEYGLVVMGEEENGDDADHIEEDDDVDDLSPRKLSVKKVLVSQEAAELLSKGAAKGSLDVRLRKFGEEKNDLEDQVRRLKLELEEERNKNRRRENGLDYEKQKEQSKTVNEYKFRVQKAEAEVSTLQANVVRLDALLTRYKTQSEELESSEEELKLEKRKLQRELRDAQSRLEELETTNNHLIKRFDKLKNARSNLLKDLSQDPA
;
A
#
# COMPACT_ATOMS: atom_id res chain seq x y z
N MET A 1 74.58 108.30 79.78
CA MET A 1 74.53 108.36 78.30
C MET A 1 74.10 107.05 77.65
N ILE A 2 74.18 105.90 78.33
CA ILE A 2 73.85 104.59 77.74
C ILE A 2 72.32 104.34 77.64
N THR A 3 71.51 105.06 78.42
CA THR A 3 70.05 104.84 78.54
C THR A 3 69.21 105.37 77.37
N ASN A 4 69.52 106.52 76.78
CA ASN A 4 68.74 107.05 75.64
C ASN A 4 69.02 106.29 74.34
N ALA A 5 70.27 105.91 74.09
CA ALA A 5 70.62 105.12 72.91
C ALA A 5 70.05 103.69 72.97
N GLN A 6 69.92 103.11 74.17
CA GLN A 6 69.22 101.85 74.37
C GLN A 6 67.73 101.97 74.09
N LEU A 7 67.07 103.02 74.61
CA LEU A 7 65.66 103.28 74.35
C LEU A 7 65.35 103.56 72.86
N ASP A 8 66.23 104.27 72.15
CA ASP A 8 66.05 104.50 70.71
C ASP A 8 66.25 103.21 69.89
N ASN A 9 67.20 102.34 70.28
CA ASN A 9 67.37 101.02 69.66
C ASN A 9 66.18 100.09 69.95
N GLU A 10 65.66 100.08 71.18
CA GLU A 10 64.45 99.32 71.53
C GLU A 10 63.23 99.84 70.78
N LYS A 11 63.08 101.17 70.68
CA LYS A 11 62.02 101.80 69.88
C LYS A 11 62.14 101.42 68.41
N ALA A 12 63.34 101.47 67.82
CA ALA A 12 63.58 101.06 66.44
C ALA A 12 63.27 99.56 66.22
N THR A 13 63.68 98.70 67.17
CA THR A 13 63.41 97.26 67.14
C THR A 13 61.91 96.96 67.23
N LEU A 14 61.21 97.58 68.17
CA LEU A 14 59.75 97.46 68.31
C LEU A 14 59.01 98.02 67.10
N THR A 15 59.50 99.10 66.50
CA THR A 15 58.89 99.67 65.28
C THR A 15 59.01 98.69 64.12
N PHE A 16 60.19 98.08 63.94
CA PHE A 16 60.42 97.04 62.93
C PHE A 16 59.57 95.79 63.20
N GLU A 17 59.44 95.37 64.46
CA GLU A 17 58.59 94.22 64.83
C GLU A 17 57.10 94.50 64.56
N VAL A 18 56.63 95.72 64.84
CA VAL A 18 55.26 96.15 64.50
C VAL A 18 55.04 96.19 62.99
N GLU A 19 56.01 96.66 62.20
CA GLU A 19 55.93 96.64 60.74
C GLU A 19 55.89 95.21 60.20
N LEU A 20 56.77 94.32 60.68
CA LEU A 20 56.77 92.90 60.31
C LEU A 20 55.46 92.20 60.67
N MET A 21 54.89 92.52 61.84
CA MET A 21 53.60 91.97 62.26
C MET A 21 52.43 92.50 61.42
N LYS A 22 52.50 93.74 60.92
CA LYS A 22 51.51 94.27 59.97
C LYS A 22 51.62 93.58 58.61
N ASP A 23 52.82 93.41 58.09
CA ASP A 23 53.05 92.68 56.83
C ASP A 23 52.51 91.25 56.94
N ARG A 24 52.83 90.55 58.03
CA ARG A 24 52.31 89.20 58.31
C ARG A 24 50.79 89.18 58.48
N TYR A 25 50.20 90.21 59.09
CA TYR A 25 48.75 90.34 59.21
C TYR A 25 48.10 90.53 57.83
N THR A 26 48.68 91.37 56.96
CA THR A 26 48.18 91.55 55.58
C THR A 26 48.31 90.28 54.75
N GLU A 27 49.42 89.54 54.85
CA GLU A 27 49.58 88.23 54.18
C GLU A 27 48.52 87.22 54.66
N LEU A 28 48.23 87.20 55.96
CA LEU A 28 47.19 86.33 56.54
C LEU A 28 45.79 86.74 56.08
N GLU A 29 45.49 88.03 56.00
CA GLU A 29 44.22 88.52 55.47
C GLU A 29 44.06 88.14 53.99
N GLU A 30 45.09 88.33 53.17
CA GLU A 30 45.08 87.94 51.76
C GLU A 30 44.87 86.43 51.61
N ALA A 31 45.62 85.61 52.34
CA ALA A 31 45.46 84.15 52.36
C ALA A 31 44.04 83.73 52.79
N HIS A 32 43.48 84.38 53.81
CA HIS A 32 42.12 84.12 54.26
C HIS A 32 41.09 84.47 53.18
N THR A 33 41.25 85.60 52.48
CA THR A 33 40.34 85.95 51.37
C THR A 33 40.44 84.99 50.18
N GLN A 34 41.65 84.51 49.86
CA GLN A 34 41.86 83.52 48.80
C GLN A 34 41.22 82.17 49.18
N LEU A 35 41.48 81.68 50.39
CA LEU A 35 40.92 80.43 50.89
C LEU A 35 39.38 80.48 50.93
N THR A 36 38.81 81.63 51.31
CA THR A 36 37.34 81.83 51.30
C THR A 36 36.77 81.75 49.88
N LYS A 37 37.45 82.33 48.88
CA LYS A 37 37.05 82.23 47.47
C LYS A 37 37.15 80.80 46.94
N GLU A 38 38.24 80.10 47.25
CA GLU A 38 38.41 78.70 46.87
C GLU A 38 37.38 77.78 47.51
N HIS A 39 37.08 77.98 48.80
CA HIS A 39 36.04 77.22 49.50
C HIS A 39 34.68 77.41 48.83
N ARG A 40 34.32 78.66 48.47
CA ARG A 40 33.08 78.93 47.73
C ARG A 40 33.04 78.21 46.37
N LYS A 41 34.15 78.24 45.60
CA LYS A 41 34.23 77.51 44.31
C LYS A 41 34.06 76.01 44.50
N LYS A 42 34.76 75.40 45.46
CA LYS A 42 34.64 73.97 45.77
C LYS A 42 33.23 73.59 46.21
N CYS A 43 32.55 74.43 47.00
CA CYS A 43 31.16 74.18 47.37
C CYS A 43 30.23 74.20 46.14
N THR A 44 30.42 75.13 45.20
CA THR A 44 29.63 75.16 43.96
C THR A 44 29.90 73.95 43.06
N GLU A 45 31.15 73.52 42.93
CA GLU A 45 31.53 72.33 42.17
C GLU A 45 30.94 71.07 42.83
N TYR A 46 31.04 70.95 44.15
CA TYR A 46 30.45 69.84 44.91
C TYR A 46 28.92 69.74 44.69
N GLU A 47 28.20 70.86 44.73
CA GLU A 47 26.76 70.87 44.46
C GLU A 47 26.43 70.45 43.02
N GLN A 48 27.25 70.85 42.05
CA GLN A 48 27.09 70.44 40.65
C GLN A 48 27.33 68.93 40.48
N LEU A 49 28.44 68.42 41.01
CA LEU A 49 28.78 66.99 41.01
C LEU A 49 27.71 66.16 41.72
N ARG A 50 27.20 66.64 42.86
CA ARG A 50 26.12 65.97 43.58
C ARG A 50 24.85 65.85 42.73
N LYS A 51 24.45 66.92 42.03
CA LYS A 51 23.29 66.89 41.11
C LYS A 51 23.49 65.93 39.94
N VAL A 52 24.71 65.85 39.39
CA VAL A 52 25.03 64.91 38.31
C VAL A 52 24.99 63.47 38.83
N SER A 53 25.58 63.22 40.00
CA SER A 53 25.58 61.90 40.64
C SER A 53 24.16 61.40 40.93
N THR A 54 23.27 62.25 41.45
CA THR A 54 21.87 61.87 41.69
C THR A 54 21.14 61.54 40.40
N LYS A 55 21.36 62.31 39.32
CA LYS A 55 20.76 62.02 38.01
C LYS A 55 21.25 60.68 37.45
N LEU A 56 22.56 60.43 37.49
CA LEU A 56 23.12 59.16 37.02
C LEU A 56 22.60 57.96 37.84
N GLN A 57 22.40 58.11 39.15
CA GLN A 57 21.80 57.07 39.98
C GLN A 57 20.35 56.76 39.58
N GLU A 58 19.56 57.78 39.26
CA GLU A 58 18.20 57.62 38.74
C GLU A 58 18.20 56.94 37.36
N GLU A 59 19.08 57.35 36.45
CA GLU A 59 19.24 56.74 35.13
C GLU A 59 19.64 55.26 35.23
N VAL A 60 20.60 54.91 36.10
CA VAL A 60 20.99 53.52 36.35
C VAL A 60 19.80 52.71 36.88
N LYS A 61 18.98 53.29 37.76
CA LYS A 61 17.79 52.62 38.30
C LYS A 61 16.77 52.34 37.20
N ILE A 62 16.51 53.30 36.31
CA ILE A 62 15.60 53.16 35.16
C ILE A 62 16.13 52.10 34.19
N LEU A 63 17.42 52.14 33.85
CA LEU A 63 18.02 51.16 32.93
C LEU A 63 17.96 49.74 33.50
N ARG A 64 18.15 49.58 34.82
CA ARG A 64 18.00 48.28 35.50
C ARG A 64 16.56 47.77 35.44
N SER A 65 15.55 48.62 35.65
CA SER A 65 14.16 48.19 35.54
C SER A 65 13.79 47.81 34.10
N MET A 66 14.26 48.55 33.10
CA MET A 66 14.03 48.22 31.69
C MET A 66 14.68 46.89 31.29
N LEU A 67 15.88 46.59 31.79
CA LEU A 67 16.53 45.30 31.56
C LEU A 67 15.75 44.16 32.22
N GLN A 68 15.26 44.34 33.44
CA GLN A 68 14.43 43.35 34.13
C GLN A 68 13.13 43.07 33.37
N GLU A 69 12.45 44.10 32.87
CA GLU A 69 11.23 43.96 32.06
C GLU A 69 11.52 43.20 30.76
N ARG A 70 12.61 43.54 30.07
CA ARG A 70 13.04 42.80 28.88
C ARG A 70 13.30 41.32 29.18
N ASP A 71 14.01 41.04 30.28
CA ASP A 71 14.36 39.66 30.65
C ASP A 71 13.12 38.86 31.09
N GLN A 72 12.13 39.50 31.71
CA GLN A 72 10.82 38.90 32.00
C GLN A 72 10.07 38.55 30.72
N LEU A 73 10.00 39.47 29.76
CA LEU A 73 9.36 39.20 28.47
C LEU A 73 10.04 38.03 27.74
N ILE A 74 11.37 37.98 27.73
CA ILE A 74 12.12 36.86 27.15
C ILE A 74 11.68 35.52 27.77
N GLN A 75 11.52 35.47 29.10
CA GLN A 75 11.05 34.27 29.81
C GLN A 75 9.57 33.95 29.52
N GLU A 76 8.68 34.95 29.56
CA GLU A 76 7.24 34.76 29.31
C GLU A 76 6.95 34.22 27.90
N TYR A 77 7.70 34.68 26.90
CA TYR A 77 7.60 34.17 25.54
C TYR A 77 8.38 32.86 25.31
N GLY A 78 8.93 32.26 26.37
CA GLY A 78 9.64 30.97 26.29
C GLY A 78 10.90 31.02 25.42
N LEU A 79 11.53 32.19 25.33
CA LEU A 79 12.75 32.40 24.57
C LEU A 79 13.96 32.14 25.45
N VAL A 80 14.93 31.41 24.92
CA VAL A 80 16.20 31.09 25.56
C VAL A 80 17.31 31.81 24.80
N VAL A 81 18.19 32.47 25.55
CA VAL A 81 19.39 33.10 25.00
C VAL A 81 20.43 32.02 24.77
N MET A 82 20.70 31.70 23.52
CA MET A 82 21.83 30.86 23.14
C MET A 82 22.99 31.76 22.74
N GLY A 83 24.08 31.71 23.51
CA GLY A 83 25.36 32.33 23.18
C GLY A 83 26.40 31.25 22.91
N GLU A 84 27.44 31.61 22.17
CA GLU A 84 28.67 30.84 22.17
C GLU A 84 29.30 31.02 23.57
N GLU A 85 29.16 29.99 24.41
CA GLU A 85 30.10 29.83 25.53
C GLU A 85 31.42 29.42 24.88
N GLU A 86 32.38 30.35 24.84
CA GLU A 86 33.78 29.94 24.68
C GLU A 86 34.03 28.90 25.77
N ASN A 87 34.29 27.66 25.36
CA ASN A 87 34.95 26.70 26.21
C ASN A 87 36.21 27.39 26.74
N GLY A 88 36.18 27.80 28.00
CA GLY A 88 37.24 28.56 28.63
C GLY A 88 38.47 27.70 28.87
N ASP A 89 39.29 27.54 27.84
CA ASP A 89 40.64 26.96 27.97
C ASP A 89 41.77 27.99 27.83
N ASP A 90 41.48 29.30 27.71
CA ASP A 90 42.51 30.36 27.72
C ASP A 90 42.28 31.37 28.87
N ALA A 91 42.18 30.84 30.08
CA ALA A 91 42.23 31.62 31.32
C ALA A 91 43.67 31.74 31.83
N ASP A 92 44.60 32.26 31.03
CA ASP A 92 45.95 32.58 31.53
C ASP A 92 46.71 33.55 30.61
N HIS A 93 46.24 34.80 30.48
CA HIS A 93 47.12 35.94 30.19
C HIS A 93 46.41 37.25 30.55
N ILE A 94 46.46 37.59 31.83
CA ILE A 94 46.35 38.99 32.28
C ILE A 94 47.78 39.49 32.38
N GLU A 95 48.28 40.11 31.32
CA GLU A 95 49.41 41.03 31.46
C GLU A 95 48.86 42.30 32.12
N GLU A 96 49.37 42.57 33.33
CA GLU A 96 49.18 43.82 34.06
C GLU A 96 50.00 44.92 33.36
N ASP A 97 49.39 45.62 32.42
CA ASP A 97 49.87 46.94 31.99
C ASP A 97 49.01 48.03 32.64
N ASP A 98 49.64 48.68 33.63
CA ASP A 98 49.21 49.89 34.31
C ASP A 98 49.19 51.07 33.32
N ASP A 99 48.09 51.27 32.60
CA ASP A 99 47.77 52.55 31.93
C ASP A 99 46.33 52.96 32.26
N VAL A 100 46.20 53.74 33.33
CA VAL A 100 44.98 54.41 33.79
C VAL A 100 44.69 55.64 32.92
N ASP A 101 44.18 55.47 31.69
CA ASP A 101 43.43 56.56 31.02
C ASP A 101 42.44 56.19 29.89
N ASP A 102 42.09 54.92 29.68
CA ASP A 102 41.06 54.57 28.67
C ASP A 102 39.80 53.94 29.28
N LEU A 103 38.80 54.78 29.58
CA LEU A 103 37.46 54.36 30.02
C LEU A 103 36.55 53.87 28.88
N SER A 104 37.10 53.54 27.70
CA SER A 104 36.31 52.96 26.61
C SER A 104 35.84 51.54 26.99
N PRO A 105 34.53 51.24 27.02
CA PRO A 105 34.05 49.91 27.38
C PRO A 105 34.49 48.90 26.31
N ARG A 106 35.41 48.00 26.68
CA ARG A 106 35.85 46.87 25.85
C ARG A 106 34.61 46.06 25.41
N LYS A 107 34.32 46.13 24.11
CA LYS A 107 33.15 45.52 23.48
C LYS A 107 33.42 44.04 23.20
N LEU A 108 33.35 43.18 24.22
CA LEU A 108 33.25 41.73 24.00
C LEU A 108 31.88 41.41 23.40
N SER A 109 31.78 41.47 22.07
CA SER A 109 30.56 41.18 21.34
C SER A 109 30.36 39.67 21.19
N VAL A 110 30.04 38.98 22.29
CA VAL A 110 29.52 37.62 22.19
C VAL A 110 28.14 37.71 21.52
N LYS A 111 28.01 37.14 20.31
CA LYS A 111 26.75 37.12 19.57
C LYS A 111 25.79 36.16 20.25
N LYS A 112 24.85 36.72 21.02
CA LYS A 112 23.78 35.98 21.68
C LYS A 112 22.51 36.06 20.83
N VAL A 113 21.87 34.93 20.60
CA VAL A 113 20.65 34.80 19.79
C VAL A 113 19.50 34.29 20.67
N LEU A 114 18.31 34.86 20.50
CA LEU A 114 17.10 34.39 21.16
C LEU A 114 16.42 33.33 20.29
N VAL A 115 16.16 32.16 20.87
CA VAL A 115 15.52 31.01 20.19
C VAL A 115 14.42 30.46 21.09
N SER A 116 13.36 29.89 20.53
CA SER A 116 12.33 29.23 21.36
C SER A 116 12.91 28.03 22.12
N GLN A 117 12.33 27.71 23.26
CA GLN A 117 12.74 26.55 24.06
C GLN A 117 12.72 25.24 23.26
N GLU A 118 11.69 25.03 22.42
CA GLU A 118 11.58 23.85 21.56
C GLU A 118 12.70 23.78 20.52
N ALA A 119 13.02 24.89 19.86
CA ALA A 119 14.11 24.93 18.89
C ALA A 119 15.48 24.76 19.58
N ALA A 120 15.67 25.32 20.79
CA ALA A 120 16.87 25.09 21.59
C ALA A 120 17.05 23.62 21.98
N GLU A 121 15.96 22.93 22.35
CA GLU A 121 15.97 21.50 22.65
C GLU A 121 16.22 20.62 21.43
N LEU A 122 15.60 20.92 20.28
CA LEU A 122 15.85 20.18 19.04
C LEU A 122 17.32 20.30 18.62
N LEU A 123 17.90 21.49 18.78
CA LEU A 123 19.30 21.77 18.48
C LEU A 123 20.28 21.22 19.53
N SER A 124 19.84 20.97 20.77
CA SER A 124 20.68 20.32 21.80
C SER A 124 20.66 18.79 21.70
N LYS A 125 19.56 18.21 21.21
CA LYS A 125 19.41 16.77 20.98
C LYS A 125 20.10 16.29 19.69
N GLY A 126 20.40 17.19 18.76
CA GLY A 126 21.14 16.87 17.53
C GLY A 126 22.58 16.45 17.82
N ALA A 127 23.11 15.46 17.07
CA ALA A 127 24.49 14.98 17.20
C ALA A 127 25.56 16.01 16.75
N ALA A 128 25.12 17.14 16.21
CA ALA A 128 25.97 18.22 15.75
C ALA A 128 26.49 19.05 16.93
N LYS A 129 27.80 18.96 17.20
CA LYS A 129 28.52 19.93 18.05
C LYS A 129 29.07 21.07 17.18
N GLY A 130 28.98 22.31 17.65
CA GLY A 130 29.46 23.50 16.96
C GLY A 130 28.50 24.69 17.04
N SER A 131 28.79 25.76 16.28
CA SER A 131 27.96 26.96 16.25
C SER A 131 26.51 26.65 15.83
N LEU A 132 25.59 27.54 16.20
CA LEU A 132 24.17 27.41 15.87
C LEU A 132 23.94 27.17 14.37
N ASP A 133 24.67 27.89 13.51
CA ASP A 133 24.60 27.75 12.05
C ASP A 133 25.06 26.38 11.55
N VAL A 134 26.07 25.79 12.19
CA VAL A 134 26.56 24.44 11.87
C VAL A 134 25.53 23.39 12.27
N ARG A 135 24.88 23.56 13.42
CA ARG A 135 23.81 22.66 13.90
C ARG A 135 22.58 22.71 13.00
N LEU A 136 22.14 23.90 12.61
CA LEU A 136 21.02 24.10 11.68
C LEU A 136 21.30 23.49 10.30
N ARG A 137 22.52 23.65 9.77
CA ARG A 137 22.91 23.08 8.48
C ARG A 137 22.85 21.55 8.49
N LYS A 138 23.45 20.92 9.51
CA LYS A 138 23.43 19.46 9.66
C LYS A 138 22.02 18.90 9.82
N PHE A 139 21.17 19.57 10.62
CA PHE A 139 19.77 19.19 10.73
C PHE A 139 19.02 19.28 9.39
N GLY A 140 19.33 20.29 8.57
CA GLY A 140 18.82 20.41 7.20
C GLY A 140 19.29 19.28 6.27
N GLU A 141 20.56 18.89 6.36
CA GLU A 141 21.13 17.76 5.61
C GLU A 141 20.44 16.43 6.00
N GLU A 142 20.33 16.14 7.30
CA GLU A 142 19.64 14.94 7.82
C GLU A 142 18.18 14.88 7.38
N LYS A 143 17.48 16.02 7.40
CA LYS A 143 16.11 16.13 6.90
C LYS A 143 16.04 15.77 5.42
N ASN A 144 16.94 16.31 4.59
CA ASN A 144 16.98 16.02 3.16
C ASN A 144 17.28 14.54 2.88
N ASP A 145 18.21 13.94 3.63
CA ASP A 145 18.54 12.52 3.51
C ASP A 145 17.35 11.63 3.85
N LEU A 146 16.63 11.94 4.93
CA LEU A 146 15.41 11.24 5.32
C LEU A 146 14.31 11.40 4.27
N GLU A 147 14.13 12.60 3.71
CA GLU A 147 13.19 12.83 2.61
C GLU A 147 13.54 11.99 1.37
N ASP A 148 14.82 11.89 1.01
CA ASP A 148 15.29 11.09 -0.12
C ASP A 148 15.12 9.58 0.14
N GLN A 149 15.31 9.12 1.39
CA GLN A 149 15.00 7.75 1.79
C GLN A 149 13.50 7.46 1.66
N VAL A 150 12.64 8.36 2.13
CA VAL A 150 11.17 8.22 1.99
C VAL A 150 10.76 8.17 0.52
N ARG A 151 11.35 9.01 -0.34
CA ARG A 151 11.08 8.97 -1.79
C ARG A 151 11.50 7.64 -2.41
N ARG A 152 12.68 7.12 -2.07
CA ARG A 152 13.16 5.80 -2.52
C ARG A 152 12.24 4.66 -2.07
N LEU A 153 11.91 4.62 -0.78
CA LEU A 153 11.02 3.59 -0.22
C LEU A 153 9.61 3.63 -0.85
N LYS A 154 9.08 4.82 -1.16
CA LYS A 154 7.81 4.94 -1.87
C LYS A 154 7.88 4.35 -3.28
N LEU A 155 8.98 4.60 -4.00
CA LEU A 155 9.19 4.10 -5.34
C LEU A 155 9.35 2.57 -5.35
N GLU A 156 10.13 2.02 -4.42
CA GLU A 156 10.26 0.56 -4.23
C GLU A 156 8.93 -0.10 -3.88
N LEU A 157 8.13 0.53 -3.00
CA LEU A 157 6.80 0.04 -2.64
C LEU A 157 5.85 0.03 -3.84
N GLU A 158 5.87 1.08 -4.67
CA GLU A 158 5.07 1.14 -5.90
C GLU A 158 5.53 0.10 -6.93
N GLU A 159 6.84 -0.10 -7.08
CA GLU A 159 7.40 -1.14 -7.94
C GLU A 159 7.00 -2.54 -7.49
N GLU A 160 7.10 -2.86 -6.19
CA GLU A 160 6.67 -4.16 -5.68
C GLU A 160 5.16 -4.35 -5.77
N ARG A 161 4.35 -3.32 -5.53
CA ARG A 161 2.90 -3.38 -5.78
C ARG A 161 2.59 -3.66 -7.25
N ASN A 162 3.31 -3.03 -8.17
CA ASN A 162 3.15 -3.27 -9.61
C ASN A 162 3.65 -4.67 -10.02
N LYS A 163 4.77 -5.15 -9.49
CA LYS A 163 5.25 -6.52 -9.73
C LYS A 163 4.27 -7.55 -9.18
N ASN A 164 3.72 -7.34 -7.99
CA ASN A 164 2.75 -8.26 -7.39
C ASN A 164 1.45 -8.30 -8.19
N ARG A 165 0.92 -7.14 -8.61
CA ARG A 165 -0.22 -7.06 -9.53
C ARG A 165 0.03 -7.77 -10.87
N ARG A 166 1.24 -7.64 -11.44
CA ARG A 166 1.61 -8.34 -12.69
C ARG A 166 1.74 -9.85 -12.49
N ARG A 167 2.24 -10.31 -11.33
CA ARG A 167 2.37 -11.73 -10.99
C ARG A 167 1.01 -12.39 -10.77
N GLU A 168 0.13 -11.76 -9.99
CA GLU A 168 -1.26 -12.23 -9.80
C GLU A 168 -2.00 -12.30 -11.14
N ASN A 169 -2.02 -11.19 -11.89
CA ASN A 169 -2.74 -11.15 -13.17
C ASN A 169 -2.13 -12.07 -14.23
N GLY A 170 -0.80 -12.26 -14.26
CA GLY A 170 -0.14 -13.11 -15.25
C GLY A 170 -0.39 -14.60 -15.01
N LEU A 171 -0.25 -15.05 -13.77
CA LEU A 171 -0.45 -16.47 -13.40
C LEU A 171 -1.93 -16.86 -13.43
N ASP A 172 -2.83 -15.97 -13.01
CA ASP A 172 -4.27 -16.23 -13.12
C ASP A 172 -4.74 -16.20 -14.57
N TYR A 173 -4.21 -15.30 -15.40
CA TYR A 173 -4.55 -15.28 -16.82
C TYR A 173 -4.06 -16.53 -17.58
N GLU A 174 -2.84 -17.01 -17.31
CA GLU A 174 -2.33 -18.25 -17.90
C GLU A 174 -3.12 -19.48 -17.44
N LYS A 175 -3.38 -19.61 -16.14
CA LYS A 175 -4.24 -20.68 -15.60
C LYS A 175 -5.64 -20.62 -16.20
N GLN A 176 -6.23 -19.43 -16.29
CA GLN A 176 -7.56 -19.25 -16.87
C GLN A 176 -7.58 -19.58 -18.36
N LYS A 177 -6.51 -19.27 -19.10
CA LYS A 177 -6.36 -19.64 -20.51
C LYS A 177 -6.23 -21.15 -20.70
N GLU A 178 -5.44 -21.83 -19.88
CA GLU A 178 -5.33 -23.30 -19.90
C GLU A 178 -6.66 -23.98 -19.52
N GLN A 179 -7.32 -23.50 -18.46
CA GLN A 179 -8.65 -23.95 -18.10
C GLN A 179 -9.65 -23.75 -19.25
N SER A 180 -9.64 -22.59 -19.91
CA SER A 180 -10.49 -22.31 -21.06
C SER A 180 -10.21 -23.25 -22.25
N LYS A 181 -8.94 -23.56 -22.53
CA LYS A 181 -8.57 -24.56 -23.54
C LYS A 181 -9.12 -25.94 -23.22
N THR A 182 -8.91 -26.43 -21.99
CA THR A 182 -9.41 -27.75 -21.58
C THR A 182 -10.94 -27.83 -21.63
N VAL A 183 -11.64 -26.78 -21.18
CA VAL A 183 -13.10 -26.68 -21.27
C VAL A 183 -13.57 -26.76 -22.72
N ASN A 184 -12.90 -26.06 -23.64
CA ASN A 184 -13.25 -26.10 -25.06
C ASN A 184 -12.98 -27.46 -25.69
N GLU A 185 -11.89 -28.14 -25.31
CA GLU A 185 -11.60 -29.50 -25.75
C GLU A 185 -12.67 -30.49 -25.27
N TYR A 186 -13.07 -30.42 -23.99
CA TYR A 186 -14.16 -31.26 -23.48
C TYR A 186 -15.50 -30.95 -24.16
N LYS A 187 -15.81 -29.67 -24.42
CA LYS A 187 -17.01 -29.29 -25.20
C LYS A 187 -16.99 -29.91 -26.59
N PHE A 188 -15.86 -29.85 -27.30
CA PHE A 188 -15.74 -30.46 -28.63
C PHE A 188 -15.89 -31.99 -28.58
N ARG A 189 -15.28 -32.64 -27.58
CA ARG A 189 -15.43 -34.09 -27.37
C ARG A 189 -16.88 -34.48 -27.10
N VAL A 190 -17.59 -33.72 -26.26
CA VAL A 190 -19.01 -33.93 -25.97
C VAL A 190 -19.84 -33.76 -27.23
N GLN A 191 -19.67 -32.67 -27.99
CA GLN A 191 -20.39 -32.47 -29.25
C GLN A 191 -20.16 -33.60 -30.26
N LYS A 192 -18.93 -34.09 -30.37
CA LYS A 192 -18.61 -35.23 -31.23
C LYS A 192 -19.32 -36.51 -30.77
N ALA A 193 -19.30 -36.80 -29.47
CA ALA A 193 -19.99 -37.94 -28.91
C ALA A 193 -21.52 -37.84 -29.08
N GLU A 194 -22.10 -36.65 -28.90
CA GLU A 194 -23.52 -36.38 -29.12
C GLU A 194 -23.93 -36.64 -30.58
N ALA A 195 -23.11 -36.20 -31.54
CA ALA A 195 -23.35 -36.48 -32.96
C ALA A 195 -23.27 -37.99 -33.29
N GLU A 196 -22.32 -38.70 -32.68
CA GLU A 196 -22.18 -40.16 -32.83
C GLU A 196 -23.39 -40.90 -32.23
N VAL A 197 -23.84 -40.49 -31.04
CA VAL A 197 -25.05 -41.04 -30.39
C VAL A 197 -26.27 -40.83 -31.26
N SER A 198 -26.47 -39.63 -31.82
CA SER A 198 -27.59 -39.35 -32.74
C SER A 198 -27.56 -40.26 -33.97
N THR A 199 -26.38 -40.50 -34.53
CA THR A 199 -26.20 -41.41 -35.68
C THR A 199 -26.51 -42.86 -35.30
N LEU A 200 -26.03 -43.32 -34.13
CA LEU A 200 -26.31 -44.66 -33.62
C LEU A 200 -27.80 -44.86 -33.32
N GLN A 201 -28.47 -43.85 -32.76
CA GLN A 201 -29.91 -43.88 -32.51
C GLN A 201 -30.71 -44.02 -33.81
N ALA A 202 -30.35 -43.29 -34.87
CA ALA A 202 -30.98 -43.44 -36.18
C ALA A 202 -30.77 -44.85 -36.76
N ASN A 203 -29.59 -45.45 -36.56
CA ASN A 203 -29.32 -46.82 -36.98
C ASN A 203 -30.17 -47.84 -36.21
N VAL A 204 -30.32 -47.67 -34.89
CA VAL A 204 -31.18 -48.53 -34.05
C VAL A 204 -32.62 -48.50 -34.54
N VAL A 205 -33.19 -47.30 -34.75
CA VAL A 205 -34.56 -47.16 -35.26
C VAL A 205 -34.75 -47.87 -36.61
N ARG A 206 -33.76 -47.75 -37.51
CA ARG A 206 -33.81 -48.43 -38.81
C ARG A 206 -33.72 -49.96 -38.67
N LEU A 207 -32.87 -50.46 -37.78
CA LEU A 207 -32.73 -51.89 -37.52
C LEU A 207 -33.99 -52.46 -36.86
N ASP A 208 -34.60 -51.73 -35.93
CA ASP A 208 -35.86 -52.12 -35.28
C ASP A 208 -37.01 -52.21 -36.29
N ALA A 209 -37.07 -51.29 -37.26
CA ALA A 209 -38.04 -51.35 -38.35
C ALA A 209 -37.82 -52.58 -39.25
N LEU A 210 -36.56 -52.90 -39.58
CA LEU A 210 -36.22 -54.12 -40.33
C LEU A 210 -36.57 -55.39 -39.57
N LEU A 211 -36.24 -55.46 -38.28
CA LEU A 211 -36.58 -56.59 -37.41
C LEU A 211 -38.09 -56.79 -37.33
N THR A 212 -38.85 -55.72 -37.17
CA THR A 212 -40.31 -55.78 -37.14
C THR A 212 -40.85 -56.36 -38.45
N ARG A 213 -40.35 -55.91 -39.61
CA ARG A 213 -40.75 -56.42 -40.92
C ARG A 213 -40.38 -57.90 -41.13
N TYR A 214 -39.19 -58.31 -40.70
CA TYR A 214 -38.80 -59.73 -40.81
C TYR A 214 -39.61 -60.62 -39.87
N LYS A 215 -39.99 -60.13 -38.69
CA LYS A 215 -40.88 -60.85 -37.79
C LYS A 215 -42.26 -61.06 -38.42
N THR A 216 -42.89 -60.00 -38.94
CA THR A 216 -44.19 -60.13 -39.60
C THR A 216 -44.12 -61.04 -40.82
N GLN A 217 -43.04 -60.96 -41.62
CA GLN A 217 -42.85 -61.87 -42.75
C GLN A 217 -42.67 -63.33 -42.31
N SER A 218 -42.00 -63.59 -41.20
CA SER A 218 -41.86 -64.94 -40.63
C SER A 218 -43.21 -65.48 -40.17
N GLU A 219 -44.01 -64.68 -39.46
CA GLU A 219 -45.34 -65.04 -38.99
C GLU A 219 -46.30 -65.34 -40.17
N GLU A 220 -46.25 -64.54 -41.24
CA GLU A 220 -47.02 -64.78 -42.47
C GLU A 220 -46.62 -66.11 -43.15
N LEU A 221 -45.32 -66.39 -43.24
CA LEU A 221 -44.81 -67.65 -43.80
C LEU A 221 -45.22 -68.85 -42.96
N GLU A 222 -45.13 -68.76 -41.64
CA GLU A 222 -45.58 -69.80 -40.71
C GLU A 222 -47.08 -70.08 -40.87
N SER A 223 -47.92 -69.04 -40.91
CA SER A 223 -49.36 -69.19 -41.16
C SER A 223 -49.64 -69.86 -42.51
N SER A 224 -48.93 -69.45 -43.57
CA SER A 224 -49.09 -70.06 -44.90
C SER A 224 -48.67 -71.54 -44.94
N GLU A 225 -47.61 -71.90 -44.18
CA GLU A 225 -47.16 -73.29 -44.07
C GLU A 225 -48.20 -74.16 -43.36
N GLU A 226 -48.85 -73.64 -42.31
CA GLU A 226 -49.93 -74.31 -41.61
C GLU A 226 -51.16 -74.53 -42.50
N GLU A 227 -51.55 -73.54 -43.29
CA GLU A 227 -52.63 -73.65 -44.28
C GLU A 227 -52.33 -74.73 -45.33
N LEU A 228 -51.12 -74.72 -45.90
CA LEU A 228 -50.69 -75.74 -46.87
C LEU A 228 -50.65 -77.15 -46.24
N LYS A 229 -50.27 -77.28 -44.97
CA LYS A 229 -50.34 -78.56 -44.24
C LYS A 229 -51.78 -79.04 -44.10
N LEU A 230 -52.73 -78.15 -43.80
CA LEU A 230 -54.15 -78.48 -43.71
C LEU A 230 -54.72 -78.90 -45.06
N GLU A 231 -54.43 -78.15 -46.13
CA GLU A 231 -54.86 -78.45 -47.49
C GLU A 231 -54.29 -79.78 -47.98
N LYS A 232 -52.98 -80.03 -47.76
CA LYS A 232 -52.36 -81.33 -48.05
C LYS A 232 -53.08 -82.48 -47.36
N ARG A 233 -53.43 -82.35 -46.07
CA ARG A 233 -54.19 -83.38 -45.33
C ARG A 233 -55.61 -83.56 -45.87
N LYS A 234 -56.23 -82.51 -46.41
CA LYS A 234 -57.57 -82.58 -47.04
C LYS A 234 -57.49 -83.30 -48.37
N LEU A 235 -56.60 -82.88 -49.27
CA LEU A 235 -56.38 -83.51 -50.57
C LEU A 235 -55.96 -84.98 -50.45
N GLN A 236 -55.14 -85.32 -49.44
CA GLN A 236 -54.79 -86.71 -49.16
C GLN A 236 -56.00 -87.57 -48.76
N ARG A 237 -56.98 -87.00 -48.05
CA ARG A 237 -58.23 -87.70 -47.72
C ARG A 237 -59.09 -87.87 -48.95
N GLU A 238 -59.31 -86.80 -49.72
CA GLU A 238 -60.07 -86.84 -50.97
C GLU A 238 -59.48 -87.83 -51.99
N LEU A 239 -58.14 -87.92 -52.07
CA LEU A 239 -57.46 -88.90 -52.92
C LEU A 239 -57.76 -90.33 -52.49
N ARG A 240 -57.71 -90.64 -51.19
CA ARG A 240 -58.03 -91.98 -50.67
C ARG A 240 -59.50 -92.34 -50.93
N ASP A 241 -60.41 -91.40 -50.74
CA ASP A 241 -61.84 -91.61 -51.01
C ASP A 241 -62.09 -91.87 -52.50
N ALA A 242 -61.44 -91.10 -53.38
CA ALA A 242 -61.51 -91.31 -54.82
C ALA A 242 -60.89 -92.65 -55.25
N GLN A 243 -59.78 -93.07 -54.63
CA GLN A 243 -59.16 -94.38 -54.85
C GLN A 243 -60.09 -95.52 -54.43
N SER A 244 -60.70 -95.45 -53.25
CA SER A 244 -61.70 -96.44 -52.80
C SER A 244 -62.86 -96.56 -53.77
N ARG A 245 -63.38 -95.41 -54.26
CA ARG A 245 -64.45 -95.40 -55.24
C ARG A 245 -64.04 -95.98 -56.60
N LEU A 246 -62.80 -95.76 -57.01
CA LEU A 246 -62.24 -96.34 -58.23
C LEU A 246 -62.15 -97.87 -58.10
N GLU A 247 -61.65 -98.38 -56.97
CA GLU A 247 -61.61 -99.83 -56.70
C GLU A 247 -63.02 -100.46 -56.69
N GLU A 248 -64.02 -99.81 -56.09
CA GLU A 248 -65.43 -100.25 -56.15
C GLU A 248 -65.97 -100.28 -57.59
N LEU A 249 -65.66 -99.25 -58.40
CA LEU A 249 -66.07 -99.22 -59.80
C LEU A 249 -65.34 -100.26 -60.66
N GLU A 250 -64.06 -100.52 -60.39
CA GLU A 250 -63.30 -101.57 -61.08
C GLU A 250 -63.83 -102.97 -60.76
N THR A 251 -64.15 -103.25 -59.49
CA THR A 251 -64.73 -104.53 -59.10
C THR A 251 -66.11 -104.75 -59.73
N THR A 252 -66.99 -103.74 -59.69
CA THR A 252 -68.31 -103.80 -60.35
C THR A 252 -68.19 -103.96 -61.86
N ASN A 253 -67.28 -103.22 -62.51
CA ASN A 253 -67.00 -103.38 -63.94
C ASN A 253 -66.51 -104.79 -64.27
N ASN A 254 -65.58 -105.33 -63.49
CA ASN A 254 -65.12 -106.72 -63.63
C ASN A 254 -66.26 -107.74 -63.51
N HIS A 255 -67.21 -107.52 -62.59
CA HIS A 255 -68.41 -108.36 -62.48
C HIS A 255 -69.31 -108.25 -63.71
N LEU A 256 -69.51 -107.04 -64.25
CA LEU A 256 -70.29 -106.82 -65.46
C LEU A 256 -69.65 -107.47 -66.69
N ILE A 257 -68.33 -107.31 -66.87
CA ILE A 257 -67.56 -107.97 -67.93
C ILE A 257 -67.77 -109.50 -67.87
N LYS A 258 -67.59 -110.12 -66.69
CA LYS A 258 -67.83 -111.56 -66.52
C LYS A 258 -69.27 -111.98 -66.86
N ARG A 259 -70.28 -111.19 -66.51
CA ARG A 259 -71.68 -111.47 -66.89
C ARG A 259 -71.91 -111.32 -68.38
N PHE A 260 -71.33 -110.30 -68.99
CA PHE A 260 -71.38 -110.07 -70.43
C PHE A 260 -70.73 -111.24 -71.19
N ASP A 261 -69.56 -111.71 -70.78
CA ASP A 261 -68.89 -112.86 -71.38
C ASP A 261 -69.74 -114.14 -71.28
N LYS A 262 -70.40 -114.38 -70.14
CA LYS A 262 -71.34 -115.50 -69.99
C LYS A 262 -72.51 -115.40 -70.97
N LEU A 263 -73.13 -114.21 -71.10
CA LEU A 263 -74.21 -113.98 -72.05
C LEU A 263 -73.76 -114.12 -73.50
N LYS A 264 -72.55 -113.62 -73.82
CA LYS A 264 -71.92 -113.76 -75.14
C LYS A 264 -71.69 -115.23 -75.48
N ASN A 265 -71.18 -116.02 -74.55
CA ASN A 265 -70.99 -117.47 -74.72
C ASN A 265 -72.33 -118.20 -74.86
N ALA A 266 -73.33 -117.87 -74.02
CA ALA A 266 -74.67 -118.44 -74.12
C ALA A 266 -75.32 -118.15 -75.47
N ARG A 267 -75.22 -116.90 -75.96
CA ARG A 267 -75.66 -116.51 -77.31
C ARG A 267 -74.91 -117.28 -78.39
N SER A 268 -73.58 -117.41 -78.27
CA SER A 268 -72.78 -118.15 -79.24
C SER A 268 -73.15 -119.64 -79.28
N ASN A 269 -73.46 -120.25 -78.14
CA ASN A 269 -73.91 -121.64 -78.06
C ASN A 269 -75.31 -121.78 -78.67
N LEU A 270 -76.25 -120.92 -78.31
CA LEU A 270 -77.60 -120.92 -78.91
C LEU A 270 -77.55 -120.75 -80.43
N LEU A 271 -76.65 -119.90 -80.94
CA LEU A 271 -76.45 -119.73 -82.38
C LEU A 271 -75.87 -120.98 -83.05
N LYS A 272 -74.98 -121.71 -82.34
CA LYS A 272 -74.47 -123.01 -82.79
C LYS A 272 -75.58 -124.06 -82.81
N ASP A 273 -76.39 -124.14 -81.75
CA ASP A 273 -77.50 -125.08 -81.63
C ASP A 273 -78.54 -124.83 -82.75
N LEU A 274 -78.92 -123.57 -82.98
CA LEU A 274 -79.80 -123.17 -84.11
C LEU A 274 -79.20 -123.47 -85.48
N SER A 275 -77.86 -123.52 -85.61
CA SER A 275 -77.20 -123.93 -86.85
C SER A 275 -77.05 -125.45 -87.01
N GLN A 276 -77.30 -126.21 -85.94
CA GLN A 276 -77.21 -127.67 -85.89
C GLN A 276 -78.58 -128.37 -85.93
N ASP A 277 -79.71 -127.62 -85.86
CA ASP A 277 -81.05 -128.13 -86.17
C ASP A 277 -81.36 -127.95 -87.68
N PRO A 278 -81.26 -129.00 -88.51
CA PRO A 278 -81.93 -129.02 -89.81
C PRO A 278 -83.39 -129.41 -89.60
N ALA A 279 -84.30 -128.49 -89.97
CA ALA A 279 -85.71 -128.70 -90.33
C ALA A 279 -86.55 -129.70 -89.50
#